data_AF-A0AA40U5S9-F1
#
_entry.id   AF-A0AA40U5S9-F1
#
_cell.length_a   1.000
_cell.length_b   1.000
_cell.length_c   1.000
_cell.angle_alpha   90.00
_cell.angle_beta   90.00
_cell.angle_gamma   90.00
#
_symmetry.space_group_name_H-M   'P 1'
#
loop_
_entity.id
_entity.type
_entity.pdbx_description
1 polymer ?
#
loop_
_entity_poly.entity_id
_entity_poly.type
_entity_poly.pdbx_seq_one_letter_code
_entity_poly.pdbx_strand_id
1 'polypeptide(L)'
;MLAFNERHRWMSLSSFMRKKLSLFSVESTFLIAFLSILLGISCASFFDPTLVVSLLVFSFAALFMIMLFRGWGYAVISGIFCIVFSIKFFGDSVFSILWIVGLESVFLISWGVFWLAGTMLTEAENEKTLQLEVLTRELDEKLGTYQQQLQEKAEENTLLISRSQSLEKELQECKELLKEAYKKQEHLSIDLQVLSDQKNSWLEEYAVLHNEYVHRVVGDENIVFPWMGEQEILGRDQESKVQILQDKGLMLLQEELAKEKQQHKLYAERCQELSVSLQQVESLQGRVLELQKLLEQKEKELGQLRLAMQETEATKSVVSEAVTFPEERRYECMYKQLREQFSEKDKTLSAARKELFAVKEQYLTLRREQQLAVDSFEDIVLVHQLLFQIELLEEEVIHLEELVSHSLTL
;
A
#
# COMPACT_ATOMS: atom_id res chain seq x y z
N MET A 1 -8.87 -10.18 55.32
CA MET A 1 -8.90 -8.73 55.03
C MET A 1 -7.53 -8.04 55.15
N LEU A 2 -6.65 -8.41 56.09
CA LEU A 2 -5.31 -7.79 56.21
C LEU A 2 -4.38 -8.05 54.99
N ALA A 3 -4.41 -9.25 54.40
CA ALA A 3 -3.60 -9.60 53.22
C ALA A 3 -4.00 -8.86 51.92
N PHE A 4 -5.24 -8.36 51.82
CA PHE A 4 -5.72 -7.62 50.64
C PHE A 4 -5.26 -6.16 50.68
N ASN A 5 -5.14 -5.59 51.89
CA ASN A 5 -4.71 -4.21 52.09
C ASN A 5 -3.19 -4.05 51.94
N GLU A 6 -2.41 -5.10 52.25
CA GLU A 6 -0.98 -5.12 51.96
C GLU A 6 -0.70 -5.17 50.45
N ARG A 7 -1.38 -6.04 49.68
CA ARG A 7 -1.22 -6.09 48.21
C ARG A 7 -1.45 -4.74 47.53
N HIS A 8 -2.47 -3.99 47.97
CA HIS A 8 -2.76 -2.66 47.42
C HIS A 8 -1.69 -1.63 47.79
N ARG A 9 -1.12 -1.69 49.00
CA ARG A 9 -0.02 -0.81 49.42
C ARG A 9 1.26 -1.09 48.64
N TRP A 10 1.64 -2.37 48.47
CA TRP A 10 2.80 -2.78 47.67
C TRP A 10 2.63 -2.39 46.19
N MET A 11 1.43 -2.50 45.61
CA MET A 11 1.14 -2.02 44.24
C MET A 11 1.18 -0.49 44.11
N SER A 12 0.78 0.27 45.15
CA SER A 12 0.89 1.73 45.12
C SER A 12 2.32 2.22 45.26
N LEU A 13 3.15 1.54 46.06
CA LEU A 13 4.55 1.88 46.25
C LEU A 13 5.38 1.52 45.02
N SER A 14 5.10 0.37 44.39
CA SER A 14 5.75 -0.04 43.14
C SER A 14 5.39 0.90 41.99
N SER A 15 4.13 1.33 41.87
CA SER A 15 3.71 2.31 40.85
C SER A 15 4.27 3.72 41.10
N PHE A 16 4.44 4.14 42.37
CA PHE A 16 5.07 5.41 42.73
C PHE A 16 6.58 5.41 42.43
N MET A 17 7.30 4.34 42.79
CA MET A 17 8.71 4.17 42.44
C MET A 17 8.90 4.06 40.91
N ARG A 18 7.97 3.38 40.21
CA ARG A 18 7.95 3.19 38.75
C ARG A 18 7.80 4.50 37.97
N LYS A 19 6.95 5.43 38.43
CA LYS A 19 6.80 6.77 37.81
C LYS A 19 8.03 7.68 37.98
N LYS A 20 8.83 7.49 39.04
CA LYS A 20 10.10 8.21 39.22
C LYS A 20 11.26 7.54 38.52
N LEU A 21 11.24 6.20 38.38
CA LEU A 21 12.26 5.45 37.65
C LEU A 21 12.09 5.52 36.13
N SER A 22 10.93 5.89 35.59
CA SER A 22 10.74 6.11 34.15
C SER A 22 11.53 7.30 33.59
N LEU A 23 12.16 8.12 34.45
CA LEU A 23 13.16 9.12 34.07
C LEU A 23 14.53 8.50 33.75
N PHE A 24 14.78 7.28 34.23
CA PHE A 24 16.01 6.52 33.97
C PHE A 24 15.73 5.46 32.91
N SER A 25 16.55 5.42 31.86
CA SER A 25 16.53 4.32 30.88
C SER A 25 16.70 2.98 31.61
N VAL A 26 16.01 1.94 31.16
CA VAL A 26 16.16 0.57 31.69
C VAL A 26 17.64 0.18 31.74
N GLU A 27 18.42 0.55 30.73
CA GLU A 27 19.87 0.33 30.66
C GLU A 27 20.63 1.04 31.80
N SER A 28 20.24 2.27 32.14
CA SER A 28 20.87 3.02 33.24
C SER A 28 20.55 2.41 34.61
N THR A 29 19.37 1.82 34.79
CA THR A 29 19.01 1.13 36.04
C THR A 29 19.79 -0.17 36.23
N PHE A 30 20.04 -0.92 35.15
CA PHE A 30 20.92 -2.10 35.17
C PHE A 30 22.38 -1.73 35.44
N LEU A 31 22.88 -0.65 34.83
CA LEU A 31 24.24 -0.17 35.07
C LEU A 31 24.46 0.26 36.52
N ILE A 32 23.50 0.94 37.14
CA ILE A 32 23.58 1.35 38.55
C ILE A 32 23.61 0.13 39.48
N ALA A 33 22.76 -0.88 39.22
CA ALA A 33 22.78 -2.13 39.98
C ALA A 33 24.13 -2.86 39.84
N PHE A 34 24.66 -2.96 38.63
CA PHE A 34 25.94 -3.62 38.37
C PHE A 34 27.13 -2.88 39.04
N LEU A 35 27.17 -1.55 38.93
CA LEU A 35 28.20 -0.73 39.57
C LEU A 35 28.13 -0.82 41.11
N SER A 36 26.94 -0.91 41.69
CA SER A 36 26.78 -1.09 43.14
C SER A 36 27.28 -2.46 43.63
N ILE A 37 27.12 -3.53 42.84
CA ILE A 37 27.68 -4.86 43.13
C ILE A 37 29.20 -4.83 43.06
N LEU A 38 29.76 -4.21 42.01
CA LEU A 38 31.22 -4.08 41.86
C LEU A 38 31.83 -3.27 43.01
N LEU A 39 31.20 -2.15 43.38
CA LEU A 39 31.64 -1.34 44.51
C LEU A 39 31.57 -2.14 45.82
N GLY A 40 30.51 -2.91 46.04
CA GLY A 40 30.36 -3.79 47.19
C GLY A 40 31.43 -4.89 47.26
N ILE A 41 31.79 -5.48 46.11
CA ILE A 41 32.88 -6.48 46.02
C ILE A 41 34.24 -5.83 46.30
N SER A 42 34.50 -4.63 45.78
CA SER A 42 35.72 -3.88 46.08
C SER A 42 35.82 -3.55 47.56
N CYS A 43 34.75 -3.11 48.20
CA CYS A 43 34.72 -2.90 49.65
C CYS A 43 34.96 -4.19 50.45
N ALA A 44 34.42 -5.34 50.03
CA ALA A 44 34.66 -6.63 50.69
C ALA A 44 36.13 -7.06 50.64
N SER A 45 36.82 -6.74 49.54
CA SER A 45 38.22 -7.14 49.32
C SER A 45 39.21 -6.49 50.29
N PHE A 46 38.85 -5.35 50.89
CA PHE A 46 39.66 -4.68 51.92
C PHE A 46 39.57 -5.34 53.30
N PHE A 47 38.49 -6.08 53.58
CA PHE A 47 38.27 -6.69 54.89
C PHE A 47 38.68 -8.16 54.91
N ASP A 48 38.16 -8.98 53.98
CA ASP A 48 38.52 -10.41 53.91
C ASP A 48 38.43 -10.96 52.47
N PRO A 49 39.46 -11.67 51.99
CA PRO A 49 39.43 -12.28 50.66
C PRO A 49 38.44 -13.44 50.54
N THR A 50 38.12 -14.10 51.66
CA THR A 50 37.15 -15.20 51.69
C THR A 50 35.70 -14.73 51.54
N LEU A 51 35.42 -13.46 51.87
CA LEU A 51 34.12 -12.81 51.67
C LEU A 51 33.82 -12.56 50.20
N VAL A 52 34.84 -12.15 49.43
CA VAL A 52 34.74 -11.87 47.99
C VAL A 52 34.24 -13.09 47.22
N VAL A 53 34.78 -14.27 47.51
CA VAL A 53 34.38 -15.52 46.85
C VAL A 53 32.92 -15.86 47.15
N SER A 54 32.48 -15.74 48.41
CA SER A 54 31.07 -15.98 48.76
C SER A 54 30.13 -14.97 48.09
N LEU A 55 30.46 -13.68 48.09
CA LEU A 55 29.62 -12.64 47.49
C LEU A 55 29.51 -12.79 45.97
N LEU A 56 30.59 -13.19 45.29
CA LEU A 56 30.56 -13.51 43.87
C LEU A 56 29.62 -14.69 43.59
N VAL A 57 29.74 -15.80 44.32
CA VAL A 57 28.87 -16.97 44.14
C VAL A 57 27.40 -16.61 44.35
N PHE A 58 27.08 -15.85 45.41
CA PHE A 58 25.72 -15.40 45.67
C PHE A 58 25.22 -14.40 44.62
N SER A 59 26.06 -13.52 44.09
CA SER A 59 25.68 -12.60 43.02
C SER A 59 25.36 -13.33 41.70
N PHE A 60 26.15 -14.33 41.32
CA PHE A 60 25.85 -15.18 40.16
C PHE A 60 24.57 -15.99 40.35
N ALA A 61 24.40 -16.59 41.53
CA ALA A 61 23.17 -17.29 41.88
C ALA A 61 21.96 -16.36 41.84
N ALA A 62 22.07 -15.14 42.38
CA ALA A 62 21.04 -14.11 42.38
C ALA A 62 20.61 -13.75 40.96
N LEU A 63 21.55 -13.48 40.07
CA LEU A 63 21.25 -13.18 38.66
C LEU A 63 20.50 -14.35 38.00
N PHE A 64 20.96 -15.59 38.23
CA PHE A 64 20.33 -16.78 37.66
C PHE A 64 18.89 -16.98 38.16
N MET A 65 18.65 -16.88 39.46
CA MET A 65 17.29 -17.09 40.01
C MET A 65 16.36 -15.92 39.72
N ILE A 66 16.86 -14.68 39.66
CA ILE A 66 16.03 -13.52 39.30
C ILE A 66 15.60 -13.62 37.83
N MET A 67 16.47 -14.12 36.94
CA MET A 67 16.11 -14.37 35.54
C MET A 67 15.09 -15.51 35.39
N LEU A 68 15.26 -16.63 36.10
CA LEU A 68 14.39 -17.80 35.95
C LEU A 68 13.07 -17.72 36.72
N PHE A 69 13.11 -17.27 37.97
CA PHE A 69 11.99 -17.34 38.90
C PHE A 69 11.48 -15.95 39.34
N ARG A 70 11.96 -14.87 38.68
CA ARG A 70 11.50 -13.49 38.88
C ARG A 70 11.50 -13.11 40.37
N GLY A 71 10.37 -12.63 40.90
CA GLY A 71 10.26 -12.13 42.28
C GLY A 71 10.37 -13.21 43.35
N TRP A 72 10.01 -14.45 43.01
CA TRP A 72 10.21 -15.59 43.92
C TRP A 72 11.69 -15.96 44.02
N GLY A 73 12.42 -15.89 42.91
CA GLY A 73 13.87 -16.06 42.88
C GLY A 73 14.61 -15.05 43.76
N TYR A 74 14.20 -13.77 43.70
CA TYR A 74 14.73 -12.73 44.57
C TYR A 74 14.47 -13.02 46.06
N ALA A 75 13.23 -13.37 46.44
CA ALA A 75 12.87 -13.66 47.82
C ALA A 75 13.60 -14.88 48.40
N VAL A 76 13.76 -15.94 47.59
CA VAL A 76 14.46 -17.18 48.01
C VAL A 76 15.95 -16.93 48.18
N ILE A 77 16.60 -16.25 47.24
CA ILE A 77 18.04 -15.99 47.33
C ILE A 77 18.38 -14.96 48.42
N SER A 78 17.61 -13.89 48.55
CA SER A 78 17.80 -12.94 49.66
C SER A 78 17.64 -13.62 51.02
N GLY A 79 16.65 -14.50 51.19
CA GLY A 79 16.47 -15.28 52.42
C GLY A 79 17.63 -16.23 52.72
N ILE A 80 18.09 -17.00 51.73
CA ILE A 80 19.24 -17.91 51.89
C ILE A 80 20.51 -17.11 52.19
N PHE A 81 20.71 -15.99 51.49
CA PHE A 81 21.84 -15.09 51.70
C PHE A 81 21.85 -14.54 53.13
N CYS A 82 20.74 -13.98 53.63
CA CYS A 82 20.65 -13.46 54.99
C CYS A 82 20.93 -14.55 56.06
N ILE A 83 20.41 -15.77 55.87
CA ILE A 83 20.62 -16.88 56.81
C ILE A 83 22.10 -17.32 56.84
N VAL A 84 22.69 -17.55 55.67
CA VAL A 84 24.10 -18.00 55.57
C VAL A 84 25.05 -16.91 56.05
N PHE A 85 24.76 -15.65 55.73
CA PHE A 85 25.57 -14.50 56.13
C PHE A 85 25.47 -14.25 57.65
N SER A 86 24.28 -14.36 58.24
CA SER A 86 24.09 -14.21 59.69
C SER A 86 24.79 -15.31 60.52
N ILE A 87 24.79 -16.56 60.04
CA ILE A 87 25.45 -17.68 60.74
C ILE A 87 26.98 -17.52 60.70
N LYS A 88 27.53 -17.03 59.59
CA LYS A 88 28.98 -16.91 59.38
C LYS A 88 29.63 -15.84 60.25
N PHE A 89 28.90 -14.79 60.63
CA PHE A 89 29.42 -13.61 61.34
C PHE A 89 28.89 -13.49 62.78
N PHE A 90 28.37 -14.58 63.35
CA PHE A 90 27.88 -14.61 64.72
C PHE A 90 29.07 -14.64 65.71
N GLY A 91 29.41 -13.49 66.30
CA GLY A 91 30.43 -13.38 67.36
C GLY A 91 31.50 -12.30 67.18
N ASP A 92 31.48 -11.54 66.07
CA ASP A 92 32.48 -10.52 65.78
C ASP A 92 32.25 -9.18 66.51
N SER A 93 33.28 -8.32 66.51
CA SER A 93 33.23 -6.98 67.12
C SER A 93 32.11 -6.10 66.54
N VAL A 94 31.55 -5.20 67.37
CA VAL A 94 30.44 -4.30 67.00
C VAL A 94 30.73 -3.46 65.74
N PHE A 95 31.98 -3.07 65.53
CA PHE A 95 32.41 -2.33 64.34
C PHE A 95 32.36 -3.19 63.07
N SER A 96 32.72 -4.47 63.16
CA SER A 96 32.62 -5.44 62.05
C SER A 96 31.17 -5.68 61.65
N ILE A 97 30.29 -5.85 62.64
CA ILE A 97 28.85 -6.10 62.42
C ILE A 97 28.21 -4.94 61.62
N LEU A 98 28.55 -3.69 61.90
CA LEU A 98 27.98 -2.53 61.21
C LEU A 98 28.37 -2.48 59.73
N TRP A 99 29.63 -2.80 59.40
CA TRP A 99 30.10 -2.89 58.02
C TRP A 99 29.48 -4.07 57.26
N ILE A 100 29.35 -5.21 57.93
CA ILE A 100 28.74 -6.44 57.40
C ILE A 100 27.27 -6.19 57.05
N VAL A 101 26.50 -5.58 57.95
CA VAL A 101 25.10 -5.21 57.70
C VAL A 101 24.98 -4.16 56.58
N GLY A 102 25.91 -3.19 56.54
CA GLY A 102 25.98 -2.23 55.44
C GLY A 102 26.18 -2.91 54.09
N LEU A 103 27.12 -3.85 54.01
CA LEU A 103 27.40 -4.61 52.81
C LEU A 103 26.22 -5.48 52.40
N GLU A 104 25.61 -6.22 53.33
CA GLU A 104 24.40 -7.02 53.09
C GLU A 104 23.27 -6.17 52.50
N SER A 105 23.04 -4.98 53.07
CA SER A 105 21.99 -4.08 52.59
C SER A 105 22.23 -3.59 51.17
N VAL A 106 23.49 -3.30 50.79
CA VAL A 106 23.85 -2.85 49.43
C VAL A 106 23.59 -3.95 48.40
N PHE A 107 23.92 -5.20 48.72
CA PHE A 107 23.66 -6.33 47.82
C PHE A 107 22.16 -6.61 47.67
N LEU A 108 21.39 -6.58 48.76
CA LEU A 108 19.94 -6.76 48.72
C LEU A 108 19.26 -5.65 47.89
N ILE A 109 19.65 -4.39 48.09
CA ILE A 109 19.12 -3.26 47.32
C ILE A 109 19.49 -3.41 45.83
N SER A 110 20.73 -3.80 45.52
CA SER A 110 21.16 -3.98 44.14
C SER A 110 20.38 -5.09 43.40
N TRP A 111 20.20 -6.23 44.05
CA TRP A 111 19.37 -7.31 43.50
C TRP A 111 17.90 -6.89 43.34
N GLY A 112 17.38 -6.08 44.27
CA GLY A 112 16.03 -5.52 44.18
C GLY A 112 15.87 -4.56 42.99
N VAL A 113 16.86 -3.71 42.73
CA VAL A 113 16.90 -2.82 41.55
C VAL A 113 16.98 -3.65 40.26
N PHE A 114 17.79 -4.70 40.22
CA PHE A 114 17.90 -5.61 39.08
C PHE A 114 16.59 -6.33 38.76
N TRP A 115 15.90 -6.84 39.79
CA TRP A 115 14.57 -7.43 39.64
C TRP A 115 13.55 -6.42 39.08
N LEU A 116 13.52 -5.21 39.65
CA LEU A 116 12.58 -4.18 39.24
C LEU A 116 12.81 -3.74 37.79
N ALA A 117 14.07 -3.59 37.36
CA ALA A 117 14.44 -3.32 35.97
C ALA A 117 13.96 -4.44 35.03
N GLY A 118 14.13 -5.71 35.42
CA GLY A 118 13.62 -6.86 34.67
C GLY A 118 12.09 -6.84 34.50
N THR A 119 11.34 -6.45 35.54
CA THR A 119 9.87 -6.34 35.42
C THR A 119 9.43 -5.24 34.46
N MET A 120 10.10 -4.08 34.46
CA MET A 120 9.78 -2.98 33.53
C MET A 120 10.01 -3.37 32.08
N LEU A 121 11.09 -4.09 31.81
CA LEU A 121 11.40 -4.55 30.45
C LEU A 121 10.31 -5.48 29.93
N THR A 122 9.84 -6.41 30.76
CA THR A 122 8.80 -7.37 30.37
C THR A 122 7.42 -6.72 30.19
N GLU A 123 7.10 -5.70 30.99
CA GLU A 123 5.87 -4.92 30.81
C GLU A 123 5.93 -4.08 29.53
N ALA A 124 7.05 -3.42 29.24
CA ALA A 124 7.24 -2.65 28.01
C ALA A 124 7.21 -3.53 26.75
N GLU A 125 7.76 -4.75 26.82
CA GLU A 125 7.68 -5.73 25.75
C GLU A 125 6.23 -6.19 25.53
N ASN A 126 5.49 -6.48 26.61
CA ASN A 126 4.07 -6.85 26.54
C ASN A 126 3.18 -5.70 26.00
N GLU A 127 3.47 -4.46 26.35
CA GLU A 127 2.75 -3.30 25.79
C GLU A 127 3.00 -3.17 24.28
N LYS A 128 4.24 -3.37 23.83
CA LYS A 128 4.58 -3.35 22.40
C LYS A 128 3.95 -4.51 21.64
N THR A 129 3.93 -5.73 22.20
CA THR A 129 3.27 -6.87 21.55
C THR A 129 1.76 -6.66 21.46
N LEU A 130 1.13 -6.09 22.48
CA LEU A 130 -0.29 -5.75 22.45
C LEU A 130 -0.60 -4.66 21.40
N GLN A 131 0.24 -3.63 21.30
CA GLN A 131 0.11 -2.61 20.24
C GLN A 131 0.27 -3.21 18.84
N LEU A 132 1.22 -4.13 18.66
CA LEU A 132 1.40 -4.84 17.40
C LEU A 132 0.18 -5.70 17.06
N GLU A 133 -0.38 -6.43 18.04
CA GLU A 133 -1.62 -7.20 17.82
C GLU A 133 -2.80 -6.31 17.40
N VAL A 134 -2.97 -5.15 18.04
CA VAL A 134 -4.02 -4.19 17.68
C VAL A 134 -3.81 -3.69 16.25
N LEU A 135 -2.59 -3.26 15.91
CA LEU A 135 -2.25 -2.81 14.55
C LEU A 135 -2.46 -3.91 13.51
N THR A 136 -2.13 -5.17 13.82
CA THR A 136 -2.38 -6.29 12.90
C THR A 136 -3.88 -6.52 12.68
N ARG A 137 -4.71 -6.43 13.74
CA ARG A 137 -6.17 -6.54 13.58
C ARG A 137 -6.74 -5.41 12.75
N GLU A 138 -6.28 -4.17 12.97
CA GLU A 138 -6.72 -3.02 12.17
C GLU A 138 -6.31 -3.18 10.70
N LEU A 139 -5.09 -3.68 10.44
CA LEU A 139 -4.64 -3.98 9.07
C LEU A 139 -5.51 -5.06 8.41
N ASP A 140 -5.81 -6.14 9.12
CA ASP A 140 -6.64 -7.24 8.63
C ASP A 140 -8.08 -6.77 8.35
N GLU A 141 -8.64 -5.92 9.21
CA GLU A 141 -9.95 -5.31 9.00
C GLU A 141 -9.95 -4.43 7.75
N LYS A 142 -8.93 -3.58 7.57
CA LYS A 142 -8.79 -2.74 6.37
C LYS A 142 -8.62 -3.60 5.11
N LEU A 143 -7.81 -4.65 5.15
CA LEU A 143 -7.65 -5.59 4.05
C LEU A 143 -8.97 -6.28 3.69
N GLY A 144 -9.75 -6.70 4.70
CA GLY A 144 -11.07 -7.29 4.51
C GLY A 144 -12.04 -6.33 3.83
N THR A 145 -12.13 -5.08 4.29
CA THR A 145 -12.99 -4.06 3.67
C THR A 145 -12.58 -3.73 2.24
N TYR A 146 -11.28 -3.65 1.95
CA TYR A 146 -10.77 -3.42 0.61
C TYR A 146 -11.11 -4.59 -0.33
N GLN A 147 -10.92 -5.83 0.13
CA GLN A 147 -11.22 -7.01 -0.66
C GLN A 147 -12.71 -7.14 -0.98
N GLN A 148 -13.58 -6.80 -0.01
CA GLN A 148 -15.03 -6.76 -0.23
C GLN A 148 -15.42 -5.71 -1.28
N GLN A 149 -14.88 -4.48 -1.20
CA GLN A 149 -15.13 -3.45 -2.21
C GLN A 149 -14.65 -3.88 -3.59
N LEU A 150 -13.53 -4.60 -3.67
CA LEU A 150 -12.99 -5.09 -4.93
C LEU A 150 -13.89 -6.17 -5.55
N GLN A 151 -14.50 -7.03 -4.73
CA GLN A 151 -15.52 -7.99 -5.16
C GLN A 151 -16.80 -7.31 -5.63
N GLU A 152 -17.34 -6.38 -4.85
CA GLU A 152 -18.54 -5.61 -5.22
C GLU A 152 -18.34 -4.85 -6.56
N LYS A 153 -17.16 -4.24 -6.75
CA LYS A 153 -16.82 -3.57 -8.01
C LYS A 153 -16.66 -4.54 -9.18
N ALA A 154 -16.12 -5.73 -8.94
CA ALA A 154 -16.04 -6.76 -9.96
C ALA A 154 -17.44 -7.22 -10.39
N GLU A 155 -18.35 -7.46 -9.44
CA GLU A 155 -19.74 -7.82 -9.71
C GLU A 155 -20.46 -6.71 -10.47
N GLU A 156 -20.37 -5.45 -10.02
CA GLU A 156 -20.92 -4.28 -10.72
C GLU A 156 -20.43 -4.21 -12.18
N ASN A 157 -19.13 -4.42 -12.41
CA ASN A 157 -18.57 -4.43 -13.76
C ASN A 157 -19.14 -5.56 -14.63
N THR A 158 -19.33 -6.77 -14.08
CA THR A 158 -19.95 -7.86 -14.85
C THR A 158 -21.41 -7.55 -15.23
N LEU A 159 -22.15 -6.89 -14.34
CA LEU A 159 -23.50 -6.41 -14.61
C LEU A 159 -23.52 -5.31 -15.68
N LEU A 160 -22.59 -4.35 -15.63
CA LEU A 160 -22.46 -3.32 -16.65
C LEU A 160 -22.08 -3.89 -18.02
N ILE A 161 -21.18 -4.87 -18.06
CA ILE A 161 -20.79 -5.56 -19.31
C ILE A 161 -21.96 -6.34 -19.91
N SER A 162 -22.70 -7.09 -19.09
CA SER A 162 -23.88 -7.83 -19.58
C SER A 162 -24.97 -6.89 -20.09
N ARG A 163 -25.17 -5.74 -19.42
CA ARG A 163 -26.10 -4.69 -19.87
C ARG A 163 -25.61 -3.98 -21.14
N SER A 164 -24.31 -3.73 -21.30
CA SER A 164 -23.80 -3.12 -22.53
C SER A 164 -23.98 -4.07 -23.71
N GLN A 165 -23.71 -5.36 -23.51
CA GLN A 165 -23.93 -6.39 -24.53
C GLN A 165 -25.42 -6.53 -24.92
N SER A 166 -26.34 -6.43 -23.97
CA SER A 166 -27.78 -6.46 -24.30
C SER A 166 -28.19 -5.24 -25.11
N LEU A 167 -27.73 -4.04 -24.74
CA LEU A 167 -28.00 -2.81 -25.48
C LEU A 167 -27.38 -2.83 -26.88
N GLU A 168 -26.18 -3.42 -27.03
CA GLU A 168 -25.58 -3.61 -28.35
C GLU A 168 -26.40 -4.52 -29.26
N LYS A 169 -26.97 -5.61 -28.70
CA LYS A 169 -27.89 -6.49 -29.43
C LYS A 169 -29.16 -5.75 -29.88
N GLU A 170 -29.82 -5.04 -28.96
CA GLU A 170 -31.01 -4.24 -29.28
C GLU A 170 -30.72 -3.18 -30.36
N LEU A 171 -29.56 -2.52 -30.27
CA LEU A 171 -29.12 -1.54 -31.26
C LEU A 171 -28.90 -2.20 -32.64
N GLN A 172 -28.34 -3.39 -32.66
CA GLN A 172 -28.13 -4.16 -33.88
C GLN A 172 -29.46 -4.60 -34.51
N GLU A 173 -30.41 -5.05 -33.71
CA GLU A 173 -31.78 -5.37 -34.15
C GLU A 173 -32.47 -4.13 -34.73
N CYS A 174 -32.41 -2.97 -34.05
CA CYS A 174 -32.95 -1.71 -34.56
C CYS A 174 -32.29 -1.30 -35.89
N LYS A 175 -30.98 -1.49 -36.04
CA LYS A 175 -30.27 -1.22 -37.30
C LYS A 175 -30.75 -2.13 -38.43
N GLU A 176 -31.00 -3.40 -38.15
CA GLU A 176 -31.53 -4.35 -39.14
C GLU A 176 -32.95 -3.96 -39.56
N LEU A 177 -33.84 -3.67 -38.60
CA LEU A 177 -35.19 -3.17 -38.87
C LEU A 177 -35.18 -1.88 -39.70
N LEU A 178 -34.26 -0.96 -39.42
CA LEU A 178 -34.11 0.28 -40.18
C LEU A 178 -33.64 0.02 -41.61
N LYS A 179 -32.70 -0.91 -41.81
CA LYS A 179 -32.28 -1.34 -43.16
C LYS A 179 -33.43 -1.98 -43.94
N GLU A 180 -34.25 -2.79 -43.29
CA GLU A 180 -35.43 -3.39 -43.92
C GLU A 180 -36.48 -2.35 -44.30
N ALA A 181 -36.74 -1.38 -43.41
CA ALA A 181 -37.66 -0.28 -43.69
C ALA A 181 -37.16 0.58 -44.86
N TYR A 182 -35.85 0.86 -44.92
CA TYR A 182 -35.24 1.60 -46.01
C TYR A 182 -35.39 0.87 -47.35
N LYS A 183 -35.13 -0.45 -47.38
CA LYS A 183 -35.35 -1.28 -48.58
C LYS A 183 -36.82 -1.24 -49.02
N LYS A 184 -37.76 -1.36 -48.09
CA LYS A 184 -39.21 -1.26 -48.40
C LYS A 184 -39.56 0.11 -48.98
N GLN A 185 -39.00 1.18 -48.41
CA GLN A 185 -39.20 2.54 -48.92
C GLN A 185 -38.63 2.69 -50.34
N GLU A 186 -37.45 2.14 -50.61
CA GLU A 186 -36.84 2.14 -51.94
C GLU A 186 -37.73 1.42 -52.96
N HIS A 187 -38.22 0.21 -52.64
CA HIS A 187 -39.17 -0.51 -53.48
C HIS A 187 -40.46 0.29 -53.74
N LEU A 188 -41.06 0.89 -52.71
CA LEU A 188 -42.24 1.74 -52.87
C LEU A 188 -41.97 2.98 -53.74
N SER A 189 -40.77 3.57 -53.65
CA SER A 189 -40.41 4.72 -54.47
C SER A 189 -40.27 4.35 -55.95
N ILE A 190 -39.70 3.17 -56.24
CA ILE A 190 -39.60 2.63 -57.60
C ILE A 190 -41.00 2.33 -58.15
N ASP A 191 -41.87 1.69 -57.36
CA ASP A 191 -43.25 1.38 -57.77
C ASP A 191 -44.04 2.66 -58.06
N LEU A 192 -43.91 3.69 -57.22
CA LEU A 192 -44.55 4.99 -57.45
C LEU A 192 -44.03 5.67 -58.72
N GLN A 193 -42.74 5.56 -59.02
CA GLN A 193 -42.16 6.08 -60.25
C GLN A 193 -42.74 5.36 -61.47
N VAL A 194 -42.81 4.03 -61.44
CA VAL A 194 -43.41 3.23 -62.53
C VAL A 194 -44.89 3.61 -62.74
N LEU A 195 -45.67 3.74 -61.67
CA LEU A 195 -47.08 4.16 -61.76
C LEU A 195 -47.22 5.58 -62.31
N SER A 196 -46.33 6.49 -61.93
CA SER A 196 -46.26 7.84 -62.48
C SER A 196 -45.97 7.84 -63.98
N ASP A 197 -44.98 7.05 -64.41
CA ASP A 197 -44.59 6.93 -65.82
C ASP A 197 -45.71 6.31 -66.67
N GLN A 198 -46.38 5.27 -66.15
CA GLN A 198 -47.57 4.68 -66.79
C GLN A 198 -48.71 5.70 -66.94
N LYS A 199 -49.01 6.45 -65.88
CA LYS A 199 -50.02 7.52 -65.93
C LYS A 199 -49.67 8.55 -67.01
N ASN A 200 -48.42 8.99 -67.05
CA ASN A 200 -47.98 10.00 -68.02
C ASN A 200 -48.07 9.45 -69.45
N SER A 201 -47.66 8.20 -69.68
CA SER A 201 -47.79 7.52 -70.96
C SER A 201 -49.25 7.42 -71.41
N TRP A 202 -50.19 7.07 -70.53
CA TRP A 202 -51.62 7.05 -70.87
C TRP A 202 -52.18 8.43 -71.17
N LEU A 203 -51.72 9.47 -70.48
CA LEU A 203 -52.12 10.84 -70.76
C LEU A 203 -51.60 11.32 -72.12
N GLU A 204 -50.37 10.94 -72.48
CA GLU A 204 -49.81 11.21 -73.80
C GLU A 204 -50.59 10.48 -74.89
N GLU A 205 -50.86 9.18 -74.73
CA GLU A 205 -51.69 8.40 -75.65
C GLU A 205 -53.09 9.00 -75.80
N TYR A 206 -53.74 9.36 -74.69
CA TYR A 206 -55.05 10.02 -74.71
C TYR A 206 -55.00 11.37 -75.43
N ALA A 207 -53.98 12.20 -75.19
CA ALA A 207 -53.83 13.49 -75.84
C ALA A 207 -53.63 13.34 -77.36
N VAL A 208 -52.84 12.36 -77.80
CA VAL A 208 -52.68 12.04 -79.23
C VAL A 208 -54.00 11.57 -79.84
N LEU A 209 -54.70 10.66 -79.17
CA LEU A 209 -55.97 10.11 -79.66
C LEU A 209 -57.08 11.17 -79.69
N HIS A 210 -57.09 12.08 -78.71
CA HIS A 210 -57.96 13.24 -78.68
C HIS A 210 -57.65 14.20 -79.83
N ASN A 211 -56.37 14.50 -80.07
CA ASN A 211 -55.95 15.34 -81.18
C ASN A 211 -56.29 14.70 -82.54
N GLU A 212 -56.12 13.39 -82.70
CA GLU A 212 -56.55 12.67 -83.89
C GLU A 212 -58.07 12.67 -84.05
N TYR A 213 -58.83 12.50 -82.97
CA TYR A 213 -60.29 12.60 -82.99
C TYR A 213 -60.75 14.00 -83.43
N VAL A 214 -60.18 15.05 -82.83
CA VAL A 214 -60.44 16.43 -83.22
C VAL A 214 -60.09 16.63 -84.69
N HIS A 215 -58.94 16.14 -85.16
CA HIS A 215 -58.53 16.29 -86.54
C HIS A 215 -59.42 15.54 -87.54
N ARG A 216 -59.96 14.36 -87.17
CA ARG A 216 -60.83 13.55 -88.03
C ARG A 216 -62.31 13.95 -88.00
N VAL A 217 -62.80 14.45 -86.86
CA VAL A 217 -64.23 14.82 -86.69
C VAL A 217 -64.47 16.29 -86.99
N VAL A 218 -63.51 17.16 -86.70
CA VAL A 218 -63.59 18.62 -86.93
C VAL A 218 -62.90 19.00 -88.24
N GLY A 219 -62.97 18.12 -89.25
CA GLY A 219 -62.40 18.36 -90.58
C GLY A 219 -62.96 19.58 -91.34
N ASP A 220 -63.83 20.38 -90.71
CA ASP A 220 -64.25 21.70 -91.14
C ASP A 220 -64.16 22.66 -89.95
N GLU A 221 -63.58 23.84 -90.18
CA GLU A 221 -63.63 24.99 -89.27
C GLU A 221 -65.08 25.47 -89.14
N ASN A 222 -65.91 24.79 -88.35
CA ASN A 222 -67.03 25.35 -87.62
C ASN A 222 -67.78 24.26 -86.82
N ILE A 223 -67.91 24.54 -85.51
CA ILE A 223 -68.86 23.95 -84.55
C ILE A 223 -68.42 22.60 -83.95
N VAL A 224 -67.91 22.66 -82.71
CA VAL A 224 -67.57 21.48 -81.88
C VAL A 224 -68.68 21.07 -80.91
N PHE A 225 -69.84 21.75 -80.87
CA PHE A 225 -70.96 21.30 -80.02
C PHE A 225 -72.36 21.50 -80.66
N PRO A 226 -72.97 20.43 -81.22
CA PRO A 226 -74.30 20.47 -81.86
C PRO A 226 -75.51 20.53 -80.90
N TRP A 227 -75.32 20.86 -79.63
CA TRP A 227 -76.39 20.87 -78.60
C TRP A 227 -76.56 22.22 -77.90
N MET A 228 -76.00 23.29 -78.47
CA MET A 228 -76.08 24.67 -77.98
C MET A 228 -76.71 25.62 -79.03
N GLY A 229 -77.68 25.14 -79.81
CA GLY A 229 -78.44 25.93 -80.78
C GLY A 229 -79.94 25.85 -80.54
N GLU A 230 -80.55 27.01 -80.25
CA GLU A 230 -81.97 27.41 -80.28
C GLU A 230 -83.05 26.33 -80.09
N GLN A 231 -83.80 26.49 -78.99
CA GLN A 231 -85.01 25.74 -78.69
C GLN A 231 -86.21 26.70 -78.57
N GLU A 232 -86.88 26.92 -79.70
CA GLU A 232 -88.27 27.35 -79.81
C GLU A 232 -88.95 26.40 -80.81
N ILE A 233 -90.15 25.82 -80.68
CA ILE A 233 -91.28 25.92 -79.76
C ILE A 233 -92.18 24.68 -80.07
N LEU A 234 -93.02 24.28 -79.09
CA LEU A 234 -94.25 23.45 -79.17
C LEU A 234 -94.15 21.91 -79.34
N GLY A 235 -94.62 21.22 -78.29
CA GLY A 235 -95.03 19.81 -78.37
C GLY A 235 -95.40 19.24 -77.00
N ARG A 236 -96.61 19.56 -76.53
CA ARG A 236 -97.26 19.12 -75.29
C ARG A 236 -97.20 17.59 -75.12
N ASP A 237 -96.15 17.06 -74.47
CA ASP A 237 -96.08 15.69 -73.90
C ASP A 237 -94.81 15.46 -73.01
N GLN A 238 -94.20 16.51 -72.45
CA GLN A 238 -92.90 16.44 -71.75
C GLN A 238 -92.94 16.49 -70.21
N GLU A 239 -94.10 16.67 -69.59
CA GLU A 239 -94.18 16.88 -68.13
C GLU A 239 -93.69 15.66 -67.32
N SER A 240 -93.91 14.44 -67.80
CA SER A 240 -93.44 13.21 -67.13
C SER A 240 -91.95 12.90 -67.32
N LYS A 241 -91.32 13.38 -68.41
CA LYS A 241 -89.88 13.20 -68.68
C LYS A 241 -89.01 14.26 -68.01
N VAL A 242 -89.52 15.48 -67.86
CA VAL A 242 -88.82 16.59 -67.19
C VAL A 242 -88.77 16.37 -65.68
N GLN A 243 -89.82 15.79 -65.06
CA GLN A 243 -89.80 15.43 -63.64
C GLN A 243 -88.78 14.32 -63.32
N ILE A 244 -88.68 13.27 -64.14
CA ILE A 244 -87.70 12.19 -63.92
C ILE A 244 -86.24 12.69 -64.07
N LEU A 245 -86.00 13.66 -64.96
CA LEU A 245 -84.67 14.26 -65.14
C LEU A 245 -84.34 15.28 -64.04
N GLN A 246 -85.33 16.05 -63.56
CA GLN A 246 -85.17 16.93 -62.39
C GLN A 246 -84.91 16.14 -61.11
N ASP A 247 -85.64 15.04 -60.88
CA ASP A 247 -85.46 14.17 -59.70
C ASP A 247 -84.09 13.48 -59.72
N LYS A 248 -83.60 13.06 -60.90
CA LYS A 248 -82.24 12.52 -61.05
C LYS A 248 -81.15 13.57 -60.83
N GLY A 249 -81.34 14.79 -61.32
CA GLY A 249 -80.42 15.91 -61.08
C GLY A 249 -80.35 16.32 -59.60
N LEU A 250 -81.52 16.34 -58.93
CA LEU A 250 -81.61 16.59 -57.49
C LEU A 250 -80.92 15.51 -56.66
N MET A 251 -81.06 14.23 -57.05
CA MET A 251 -80.35 13.14 -56.36
C MET A 251 -78.83 13.24 -56.52
N LEU A 252 -78.33 13.54 -57.72
CA LEU A 252 -76.88 13.71 -57.95
C LEU A 252 -76.31 14.88 -57.16
N LEU A 253 -77.02 16.01 -57.13
CA LEU A 253 -76.63 17.17 -56.32
C LEU A 253 -76.67 16.87 -54.81
N GLN A 254 -77.63 16.07 -54.33
CA GLN A 254 -77.65 15.61 -52.94
C GLN A 254 -76.48 14.68 -52.62
N GLU A 255 -76.10 13.81 -53.55
CA GLU A 255 -74.97 12.90 -53.39
C GLU A 255 -73.63 13.67 -53.38
N GLU A 256 -73.47 14.66 -54.27
CA GLU A 256 -72.32 15.56 -54.29
C GLU A 256 -72.24 16.41 -53.02
N LEU A 257 -73.36 16.97 -52.55
CA LEU A 257 -73.42 17.71 -51.29
C LEU A 257 -73.07 16.84 -50.09
N ALA A 258 -73.47 15.56 -50.10
CA ALA A 258 -73.12 14.60 -49.04
C ALA A 258 -71.61 14.29 -49.05
N LYS A 259 -71.02 14.10 -50.24
CA LYS A 259 -69.57 13.89 -50.41
C LYS A 259 -68.76 15.10 -49.95
N GLU A 260 -69.18 16.30 -50.34
CA GLU A 260 -68.59 17.57 -49.89
C GLU A 260 -68.64 17.73 -48.36
N LYS A 261 -69.80 17.45 -47.74
CA LYS A 261 -69.93 17.49 -46.27
C LYS A 261 -69.02 16.48 -45.58
N GLN A 262 -68.82 15.31 -46.18
CA GLN A 262 -67.93 14.29 -45.63
C GLN A 262 -66.46 14.69 -45.76
N GLN A 263 -66.06 15.28 -46.90
CA GLN A 263 -64.73 15.84 -47.09
C GLN A 263 -64.45 16.99 -46.10
N HIS A 264 -65.42 17.90 -45.90
CA HIS A 264 -65.30 18.98 -44.93
C HIS A 264 -65.07 18.49 -43.50
N LYS A 265 -65.73 17.39 -43.09
CA LYS A 265 -65.50 16.76 -41.77
C LYS A 265 -64.08 16.19 -41.66
N LEU A 266 -63.62 15.47 -42.68
CA LEU A 266 -62.26 14.92 -42.72
C LEU A 266 -61.19 16.03 -42.66
N TYR A 267 -61.39 17.13 -43.38
CA TYR A 267 -60.48 18.28 -43.31
C TYR A 267 -60.49 18.93 -41.92
N ALA A 268 -61.65 19.08 -41.29
CA ALA A 268 -61.75 19.62 -39.94
C ALA A 268 -61.04 18.75 -38.89
N GLU A 269 -61.18 17.43 -38.98
CA GLU A 269 -60.47 16.46 -38.13
C GLU A 269 -58.95 16.56 -38.34
N ARG A 270 -58.50 16.61 -39.59
CA ARG A 270 -57.08 16.72 -39.92
C ARG A 270 -56.46 18.05 -39.47
N CYS A 271 -57.23 19.13 -39.51
CA CYS A 271 -56.82 20.42 -38.94
C CYS A 271 -56.68 20.36 -37.41
N GLN A 272 -57.57 19.64 -36.71
CA GLN A 272 -57.44 19.41 -35.27
C GLN A 272 -56.20 18.59 -34.94
N GLU A 273 -55.94 17.49 -35.65
CA GLU A 273 -54.72 16.69 -35.48
C GLU A 273 -53.44 17.51 -35.72
N LEU A 274 -53.43 18.35 -36.76
CA LEU A 274 -52.33 19.27 -37.03
C LEU A 274 -52.15 20.30 -35.90
N SER A 275 -53.22 20.82 -35.31
CA SER A 275 -53.12 21.76 -34.19
C SER A 275 -52.50 21.13 -32.94
N VAL A 276 -52.84 19.87 -32.65
CA VAL A 276 -52.27 19.13 -31.52
C VAL A 276 -50.79 18.81 -31.76
N SER A 277 -50.43 18.41 -32.98
CA SER A 277 -49.02 18.15 -33.31
C SER A 277 -48.17 19.43 -33.28
N LEU A 278 -48.72 20.57 -33.70
CA LEU A 278 -48.07 21.89 -33.55
C LEU A 278 -47.78 22.23 -32.09
N GLN A 279 -48.76 22.06 -31.19
CA GLN A 279 -48.56 22.28 -29.76
C GLN A 279 -47.47 21.35 -29.17
N GLN A 280 -47.43 20.09 -29.61
CA GLN A 280 -46.38 19.16 -29.20
C GLN A 280 -45.00 19.62 -29.66
N VAL A 281 -44.87 20.07 -30.91
CA VAL A 281 -43.61 20.61 -31.45
C VAL A 281 -43.15 21.84 -30.66
N GLU A 282 -44.05 22.78 -30.36
CA GLU A 282 -43.74 23.96 -29.54
C GLU A 282 -43.26 23.56 -28.14
N SER A 283 -43.92 22.58 -27.51
CA SER A 283 -43.50 22.08 -26.18
C SER A 283 -42.11 21.43 -26.21
N LEU A 284 -41.80 20.67 -27.26
CA LEU A 284 -40.49 20.04 -27.45
C LEU A 284 -39.43 21.10 -27.72
N GLN A 285 -39.74 22.13 -28.50
CA GLN A 285 -38.84 23.24 -28.78
C GLN A 285 -38.51 24.02 -27.51
N GLY A 286 -39.49 24.26 -26.63
CA GLY A 286 -39.26 24.83 -25.30
C GLY A 286 -38.29 23.99 -24.47
N ARG A 287 -38.50 22.68 -24.44
CA ARG A 287 -37.64 21.74 -23.69
C ARG A 287 -36.21 21.67 -24.24
N VAL A 288 -36.05 21.78 -25.56
CA VAL A 288 -34.71 21.86 -26.19
C VAL A 288 -33.98 23.13 -25.76
N LEU A 289 -34.67 24.28 -25.73
CA LEU A 289 -34.08 25.55 -25.27
C LEU A 289 -33.66 25.49 -23.79
N GLU A 290 -34.45 24.84 -22.93
CA GLU A 290 -34.08 24.62 -21.53
C GLU A 290 -32.85 23.73 -21.38
N LEU A 291 -32.79 22.63 -22.14
CA LEU A 291 -31.64 21.73 -22.14
C LEU A 291 -30.37 22.42 -22.67
N GLN A 292 -30.49 23.27 -23.70
CA GLN A 292 -29.36 24.07 -24.20
C GLN A 292 -28.83 25.02 -23.13
N LYS A 293 -29.71 25.73 -22.39
CA LYS A 293 -29.29 26.60 -21.29
C LYS A 293 -28.58 25.83 -20.18
N LEU A 294 -29.09 24.65 -19.80
CA LEU A 294 -28.46 23.80 -18.81
C LEU A 294 -27.08 23.30 -19.27
N LEU A 295 -26.95 22.96 -20.55
CA LEU A 295 -25.69 22.51 -21.14
C LEU A 295 -24.65 23.64 -21.10
N GLU A 296 -25.01 24.86 -21.53
CA GLU A 296 -24.13 26.04 -21.45
C GLU A 296 -23.69 26.33 -20.00
N GLN A 297 -24.59 26.17 -19.03
CA GLN A 297 -24.24 26.34 -17.62
C GLN A 297 -23.23 25.29 -17.15
N LYS A 298 -23.42 24.02 -17.53
CA LYS A 298 -22.50 22.93 -17.18
C LYS A 298 -21.14 23.05 -17.86
N GLU A 299 -21.10 23.54 -19.09
CA GLU A 299 -19.83 23.84 -19.78
C GLU A 299 -19.03 24.94 -19.08
N LYS A 300 -19.71 25.98 -18.57
CA LYS A 300 -19.06 27.03 -17.77
C LYS A 300 -18.47 26.47 -16.46
N GLU A 301 -19.23 25.63 -15.75
CA GLU A 301 -18.76 24.97 -14.53
C GLU A 301 -17.54 24.05 -14.82
N LEU A 302 -17.58 23.29 -15.91
CA LEU A 302 -16.45 22.47 -16.34
C LEU A 302 -15.22 23.31 -16.70
N GLY A 303 -15.41 24.46 -17.35
CA GLY A 303 -14.34 25.42 -17.63
C GLY A 303 -13.66 25.94 -16.36
N GLN A 304 -14.46 26.31 -15.34
CA GLN A 304 -13.95 26.76 -14.05
C GLN A 304 -13.17 25.66 -13.32
N LEU A 305 -13.70 24.42 -13.32
CA LEU A 305 -13.01 23.29 -12.71
C LEU A 305 -11.68 22.97 -13.40
N ARG A 306 -11.61 23.06 -14.74
CA ARG A 306 -10.35 22.86 -15.48
C ARG A 306 -9.31 23.91 -15.14
N LEU A 307 -9.70 25.17 -15.01
CA LEU A 307 -8.78 26.24 -14.58
C LEU A 307 -8.26 25.99 -13.16
N ALA A 308 -9.15 25.62 -12.23
CA ALA A 308 -8.74 25.26 -10.86
C ALA A 308 -7.78 24.06 -10.83
N MET A 309 -8.02 23.04 -11.66
CA MET A 309 -7.10 21.90 -11.79
C MET A 309 -5.72 22.34 -12.27
N GLN A 310 -5.65 23.17 -13.32
CA GLN A 310 -4.38 23.70 -13.84
C GLN A 310 -3.61 24.50 -12.78
N GLU A 311 -4.29 25.31 -11.97
CA GLU A 311 -3.66 26.03 -10.85
C GLU A 311 -3.11 25.07 -9.78
N THR A 312 -3.84 24.00 -9.46
CA THR A 312 -3.36 22.99 -8.50
C THR A 312 -2.20 22.14 -9.05
N GLU A 313 -2.15 21.89 -10.34
CA GLU A 313 -1.05 21.18 -10.99
C GLU A 313 0.21 22.05 -11.06
N ALA A 314 0.05 23.33 -11.43
CA ALA A 314 1.16 24.29 -11.45
C ALA A 314 1.76 24.54 -10.06
N THR A 315 0.95 24.54 -9.01
CA THR A 315 1.45 24.66 -7.62
C THR A 315 2.15 23.38 -7.15
N LYS A 316 1.68 22.19 -7.54
CA LYS A 316 2.35 20.91 -7.24
C LYS A 316 3.68 20.76 -7.96
N SER A 317 3.78 21.15 -9.23
CA SER A 317 5.02 21.03 -10.00
C SER A 317 6.12 21.92 -9.43
N VAL A 318 5.80 23.17 -9.05
CA VAL A 318 6.75 24.10 -8.45
C VAL A 318 7.26 23.61 -7.08
N VAL A 319 6.41 23.00 -6.26
CA VAL A 319 6.81 22.44 -4.96
C VAL A 319 7.63 21.15 -5.14
N SER A 320 7.29 20.31 -6.12
CA SER A 320 8.00 19.06 -6.41
C SER A 320 9.35 19.30 -7.11
N GLU A 321 9.53 20.34 -7.90
CA GLU A 321 10.83 20.62 -8.53
C GLU A 321 11.80 21.31 -7.56
N ALA A 322 11.31 22.19 -6.68
CA ALA A 322 12.17 22.97 -5.78
C ALA A 322 12.70 22.17 -4.57
N VAL A 323 11.98 21.17 -4.07
CA VAL A 323 12.34 20.47 -2.83
C VAL A 323 12.97 19.10 -3.09
N THR A 324 12.49 18.34 -4.07
CA THR A 324 12.87 16.92 -4.24
C THR A 324 14.20 16.73 -4.98
N PHE A 325 14.51 17.55 -6.00
CA PHE A 325 15.76 17.42 -6.77
C PHE A 325 17.06 17.75 -6.00
N PRO A 326 17.13 18.76 -5.11
CA PRO A 326 18.37 19.04 -4.37
C PRO A 326 18.63 18.00 -3.27
N GLU A 327 17.58 17.44 -2.64
CA GLU A 327 17.72 16.43 -1.59
C GLU A 327 18.19 15.08 -2.14
N GLU A 328 17.61 14.63 -3.26
CA GLU A 328 17.97 13.34 -3.87
C GLU A 328 19.43 13.31 -4.35
N ARG A 329 19.90 14.41 -4.98
CA ARG A 329 21.32 14.56 -5.34
C ARG A 329 22.24 14.60 -4.13
N ARG A 330 21.79 15.19 -3.02
CA ARG A 330 22.56 15.25 -1.77
C ARG A 330 22.73 13.85 -1.16
N TYR A 331 21.67 13.05 -1.13
CA TYR A 331 21.74 11.66 -0.67
C TYR A 331 22.62 10.81 -1.59
N GLU A 332 22.50 10.95 -2.91
CA GLU A 332 23.36 10.22 -3.86
C GLU A 332 24.85 10.52 -3.64
N CYS A 333 25.20 11.80 -3.43
CA CYS A 333 26.58 12.21 -3.11
C CYS A 333 27.07 11.60 -1.79
N MET A 334 26.23 11.60 -0.75
CA MET A 334 26.57 11.05 0.56
C MET A 334 26.77 9.52 0.51
N TYR A 335 25.96 8.81 -0.28
CA TYR A 335 26.13 7.37 -0.54
C TYR A 335 27.44 7.06 -1.26
N LYS A 336 27.83 7.86 -2.26
CA LYS A 336 29.12 7.69 -2.95
C LYS A 336 30.29 7.89 -1.98
N GLN A 337 30.24 8.91 -1.14
CA GLN A 337 31.26 9.16 -0.11
C GLN A 337 31.36 8.02 0.91
N LEU A 338 30.24 7.51 1.41
CA LEU A 338 30.22 6.36 2.32
C LEU A 338 30.86 5.13 1.67
N ARG A 339 30.52 4.85 0.42
CA ARG A 339 31.07 3.71 -0.34
C ARG A 339 32.58 3.84 -0.53
N GLU A 340 33.06 5.03 -0.85
CA GLU A 340 34.49 5.32 -0.95
C GLU A 340 35.20 5.08 0.39
N GLN A 341 34.64 5.58 1.50
CA GLN A 341 35.20 5.36 2.84
C GLN A 341 35.25 3.88 3.24
N PHE A 342 34.23 3.08 2.92
CA PHE A 342 34.28 1.64 3.17
C PHE A 342 35.40 0.97 2.37
N SER A 343 35.56 1.35 1.11
CA SER A 343 36.62 0.81 0.26
C SER A 343 38.03 1.17 0.77
N GLU A 344 38.21 2.38 1.31
CA GLU A 344 39.46 2.81 1.92
C GLU A 344 39.71 2.07 3.23
N LYS A 345 38.70 1.95 4.10
CA LYS A 345 38.84 1.19 5.34
C LYS A 345 39.16 -0.27 5.09
N ASP A 346 38.55 -0.91 4.10
CA ASP A 346 38.89 -2.28 3.72
C ASP A 346 40.32 -2.42 3.22
N LYS A 347 40.80 -1.45 2.43
CA LYS A 347 42.21 -1.41 2.00
C LYS A 347 43.15 -1.27 3.19
N THR A 348 42.91 -0.31 4.09
CA THR A 348 43.75 -0.11 5.29
C THR A 348 43.74 -1.33 6.21
N LEU A 349 42.58 -1.97 6.39
CA LEU A 349 42.43 -3.18 7.19
C LEU A 349 43.18 -4.35 6.55
N SER A 350 43.14 -4.50 5.23
CA SER A 350 43.90 -5.52 4.52
C SER A 350 45.42 -5.31 4.61
N ALA A 351 45.88 -4.05 4.59
CA ALA A 351 47.29 -3.71 4.78
C ALA A 351 47.74 -4.02 6.22
N ALA A 352 46.96 -3.60 7.22
CA ALA A 352 47.23 -3.91 8.63
C ALA A 352 47.25 -5.42 8.91
N ARG A 353 46.36 -6.19 8.28
CA ARG A 353 46.38 -7.67 8.36
C ARG A 353 47.69 -8.23 7.79
N LYS A 354 48.16 -7.73 6.64
CA LYS A 354 49.43 -8.18 6.04
C LYS A 354 50.62 -7.84 6.92
N GLU A 355 50.67 -6.64 7.49
CA GLU A 355 51.71 -6.25 8.45
C GLU A 355 51.69 -7.14 9.69
N LEU A 356 50.51 -7.44 10.23
CA LEU A 356 50.36 -8.34 11.36
C LEU A 356 50.84 -9.76 11.03
N PHE A 357 50.54 -10.26 9.82
CA PHE A 357 51.07 -11.55 9.36
C PHE A 357 52.59 -11.52 9.22
N ALA A 358 53.18 -10.46 8.68
CA ALA A 358 54.63 -10.31 8.56
C ALA A 358 55.32 -10.25 9.94
N VAL A 359 54.78 -9.50 10.90
CA VAL A 359 55.29 -9.44 12.28
C VAL A 359 55.17 -10.81 12.96
N LYS A 360 54.05 -11.52 12.75
CA LYS A 360 53.86 -12.87 13.28
C LYS A 360 54.87 -13.86 12.68
N GLU A 361 55.16 -13.75 11.39
CA GLU A 361 56.17 -14.57 10.72
C GLU A 361 57.57 -14.28 11.28
N GLN A 362 57.96 -13.02 11.42
CA GLN A 362 59.22 -12.61 12.05
C GLN A 362 59.34 -13.10 13.51
N TYR A 363 58.25 -13.05 14.27
CA TYR A 363 58.25 -13.60 15.63
C TYR A 363 58.47 -15.11 15.63
N LEU A 364 57.85 -15.85 14.70
CA LEU A 364 58.02 -17.29 14.60
C LEU A 364 59.42 -17.68 14.12
N THR A 365 60.06 -16.90 13.24
CA THR A 365 61.45 -17.15 12.84
C THR A 365 62.42 -16.90 13.99
N LEU A 366 62.29 -15.77 14.70
CA LEU A 366 63.10 -15.48 15.89
C LEU A 366 62.94 -16.56 16.97
N ARG A 367 61.71 -17.07 17.16
CA ARG A 367 61.46 -18.17 18.10
C ARG A 367 62.15 -19.47 17.67
N ARG A 368 62.18 -19.78 16.37
CA ARG A 368 62.92 -20.95 15.86
C ARG A 368 64.43 -20.79 16.01
N GLU A 369 64.97 -19.61 15.72
CA GLU A 369 66.39 -19.30 15.93
C GLU A 369 66.77 -19.40 17.41
N GLN A 370 65.93 -18.91 18.31
CA GLN A 370 66.13 -19.06 19.75
C GLN A 370 66.09 -20.54 20.18
N GLN A 371 65.18 -21.35 19.63
CA GLN A 371 65.14 -22.78 19.90
C GLN A 371 66.40 -23.49 19.39
N LEU A 372 66.88 -23.16 18.19
CA LEU A 372 68.14 -23.68 17.66
C LEU A 372 69.36 -23.25 18.48
N ALA A 373 69.35 -22.02 19.04
CA ALA A 373 70.40 -21.55 19.95
C ALA A 373 70.33 -22.24 21.33
N VAL A 374 69.15 -22.65 21.79
CA VAL A 374 68.98 -23.46 23.01
C VAL A 374 69.40 -24.91 22.76
N ASP A 375 69.28 -25.42 21.53
CA ASP A 375 69.73 -26.77 21.16
C ASP A 375 71.27 -26.87 20.99
N SER A 376 72.03 -25.76 20.98
CA SER A 376 73.50 -25.78 20.99
C SER A 376 74.08 -26.00 22.41
N PHE A 377 73.70 -27.10 23.06
CA PHE A 377 74.32 -27.58 24.31
C PHE A 377 75.74 -28.14 24.11
N GLU A 378 76.34 -28.02 22.93
CA GLU A 378 77.74 -28.42 22.67
C GLU A 378 78.73 -27.65 23.54
N ASP A 379 78.49 -26.36 23.80
CA ASP A 379 79.36 -25.54 24.64
C ASP A 379 79.34 -26.00 26.11
N ILE A 380 78.18 -26.44 26.62
CA ILE A 380 78.05 -26.94 28.00
C ILE A 380 78.70 -28.32 28.15
N VAL A 381 78.58 -29.18 27.13
CA VAL A 381 79.26 -30.48 27.10
C VAL A 381 80.78 -30.29 27.02
N LEU A 382 81.25 -29.33 26.23
CA LEU A 382 82.68 -29.02 26.10
C LEU A 382 83.25 -28.43 27.39
N VAL A 383 82.50 -27.56 28.09
CA VAL A 383 82.86 -27.07 29.43
C VAL A 383 82.91 -28.21 30.45
N HIS A 384 81.97 -29.17 30.39
CA HIS A 384 81.98 -30.33 31.30
C HIS A 384 83.17 -31.26 31.03
N GLN A 385 83.53 -31.48 29.76
CA GLN A 385 84.73 -32.23 29.38
C GLN A 385 86.03 -31.54 29.80
N LEU A 386 86.11 -30.21 29.67
CA LEU A 386 87.26 -29.44 30.13
C LEU A 386 87.40 -29.46 31.64
N LEU A 387 86.29 -29.35 32.38
CA LEU A 387 86.27 -29.49 33.84
C LEU A 387 86.79 -30.86 34.28
N PHE A 388 86.33 -31.93 33.64
CA PHE A 388 86.82 -33.29 33.92
C PHE A 388 88.32 -33.46 33.64
N GLN A 389 88.86 -32.83 32.59
CA GLN A 389 90.29 -32.84 32.33
C GLN A 389 91.10 -32.04 33.34
N ILE A 390 90.56 -30.91 33.84
CA ILE A 390 91.20 -30.12 34.89
C ILE A 390 91.28 -30.93 36.19
N GLU A 391 90.21 -31.62 36.59
CA GLU A 391 90.20 -32.48 37.78
C GLU A 391 91.27 -33.59 37.69
N LEU A 392 91.39 -34.24 36.53
CA LEU A 392 92.46 -35.24 36.29
C LEU A 392 93.87 -34.66 36.39
N LEU A 393 94.06 -33.44 35.87
CA LEU A 393 95.34 -32.73 35.96
C LEU A 393 95.66 -32.30 37.39
N GLU A 394 94.66 -31.89 38.17
CA GLU A 394 94.84 -31.60 39.60
C GLU A 394 95.24 -32.85 40.39
N GLU A 395 94.61 -34.00 40.13
CA GLU A 395 95.01 -35.28 40.75
C GLU A 395 96.45 -35.68 40.36
N GLU A 396 96.84 -35.48 39.11
CA GLU A 396 98.21 -35.75 38.65
C GLU A 396 99.23 -34.80 39.28
N VAL A 397 98.89 -33.51 39.44
CA VAL A 397 99.73 -32.54 40.18
C VAL A 397 99.86 -32.94 41.64
N ILE A 398 98.79 -33.36 42.31
CA ILE A 398 98.85 -33.85 43.69
C ILE A 398 99.77 -35.06 43.79
N HIS A 399 99.67 -36.02 42.86
CA HIS A 399 100.57 -37.17 42.83
C HIS A 399 102.04 -36.79 42.56
N LEU A 400 102.28 -35.80 41.72
CA LEU A 400 103.62 -35.26 41.50
C LEU A 400 104.15 -34.50 42.72
N GLU A 401 103.32 -33.75 43.43
CA GLU A 401 103.66 -33.12 44.71
C GLU A 401 103.99 -34.16 45.78
N GLU A 402 103.24 -35.25 45.85
CA GLU A 402 103.54 -36.39 46.74
C GLU A 402 104.89 -37.04 46.39
N LEU A 403 105.19 -37.26 45.11
CA LEU A 403 106.49 -37.78 44.65
C LEU A 403 107.65 -36.82 44.92
N VAL A 404 107.46 -35.52 44.70
CA VAL A 404 108.46 -34.49 45.02
C VAL A 404 108.70 -34.42 46.53
N SER A 405 107.63 -34.47 47.34
CA SER A 405 107.76 -34.52 48.80
C SER A 405 108.51 -35.76 49.27
N HIS A 406 108.27 -36.93 48.65
CA HIS A 406 108.98 -38.18 48.96
C HIS A 406 110.46 -38.12 48.54
N SER A 407 110.77 -37.52 47.39
CA SER A 407 112.17 -37.37 46.92
C SER A 407 112.98 -36.33 47.70
N LEU A 408 112.34 -35.33 48.31
CA LEU A 408 112.99 -34.34 49.19
C LEU A 408 113.20 -34.86 50.63
N THR A 409 112.59 -35.99 51.00
CA THR A 409 112.77 -36.66 52.30
C THR A 409 113.81 -37.79 52.29
N LEU A 410 114.45 -38.05 51.15
CA LEU A 410 115.66 -38.87 50.97
C LEU A 410 116.90 -37.96 50.92
#